data_AF-A0A162D4A5-F1
#
_entry.id   AF-A0A162D4A5-F1
#
_cell.length_a   1.000
_cell.length_b   1.000
_cell.length_c   1.000
_cell.angle_alpha   90.00
_cell.angle_beta   90.00
_cell.angle_gamma   90.00
#
_symmetry.space_group_name_H-M   'P 1'
#
loop_
_entity.id
_entity.type
_entity.pdbx_description
1 polymer ?
#
loop_
_entity_poly.entity_id
_entity_poly.type
_entity_poly.pdbx_seq_one_letter_code
_entity_poly.pdbx_strand_id
1 'polypeptide(L)'
;RMDFAVGKESIRIFPTPGVRQGDAFSSPIFNLASEPLVRAGKSNINPVFLMFGSLVKTTAYADDIAVVTNSPSELQNILNVFTLTANTLGLQFNAGKCACLVFDKGKPSDAQCRIGDQLIRFLGPDDQEIYLGT
;
A
#
# COMPACT_ATOMS: atom_id res chain seq x y z
N ARG A 1 -13.08 16.67 -17.65
CA ARG A 1 -14.39 16.59 -18.34
C ARG A 1 -14.69 15.12 -18.61
N MET A 2 -15.79 14.59 -18.06
CA MET A 2 -16.27 13.25 -18.35
C MET A 2 -17.73 13.36 -18.77
N ASP A 3 -18.03 12.83 -19.95
CA ASP A 3 -19.40 12.72 -20.46
C ASP A 3 -19.78 11.24 -20.34
N PHE A 4 -20.70 10.92 -19.40
CA PHE A 4 -21.24 9.55 -19.27
C PHE A 4 -22.50 9.46 -20.13
N ALA A 5 -22.53 8.53 -21.08
CA ALA A 5 -23.68 8.30 -21.94
C ALA A 5 -24.57 7.21 -21.36
N VAL A 6 -25.86 7.52 -21.14
CA VAL A 6 -26.90 6.54 -20.82
C VAL A 6 -27.97 6.65 -21.90
N GLY A 7 -27.95 5.73 -22.86
CA GLY A 7 -28.81 5.81 -24.04
C GLY A 7 -28.44 7.01 -24.93
N LYS A 8 -29.41 7.91 -25.20
CA LYS A 8 -29.20 9.12 -26.03
C LYS A 8 -28.86 10.38 -25.23
N GLU A 9 -28.85 10.30 -23.90
CA GLU A 9 -28.55 11.43 -23.03
C GLU A 9 -27.15 11.33 -22.44
N SER A 10 -26.47 12.47 -22.30
CA SER A 10 -25.18 12.57 -21.63
C SER A 10 -25.30 13.39 -20.36
N ILE A 11 -24.81 12.82 -19.26
CA ILE A 11 -24.73 13.51 -17.96
C ILE A 11 -23.30 13.98 -17.76
N ARG A 12 -23.15 15.26 -17.41
CA ARG A 12 -21.85 15.88 -17.11
C ARG A 12 -21.48 15.65 -15.66
N ILE A 13 -20.30 15.08 -15.45
CA ILE A 13 -19.75 14.85 -14.12
C ILE A 13 -18.40 15.57 -13.99
N PHE A 14 -18.21 16.21 -12.85
CA PHE A 14 -16.96 16.86 -12.46
C PHE A 14 -16.42 16.16 -11.21
N PRO A 15 -15.58 15.12 -11.37
CA PRO A 15 -14.88 14.51 -10.25
C PRO A 15 -14.04 15.58 -9.53
N THR A 16 -14.17 15.68 -8.22
CA THR A 16 -13.47 16.67 -7.40
C THR A 16 -12.19 16.10 -6.78
N PRO A 17 -12.17 14.90 -6.16
CA PRO A 17 -10.95 14.19 -5.83
C PRO A 17 -10.61 13.08 -6.84
N GLY A 18 -9.31 12.79 -6.95
CA GLY A 18 -8.79 11.66 -7.72
C GLY A 18 -8.44 11.97 -9.17
N VAL A 19 -8.00 10.93 -9.87
CA VAL A 19 -7.59 10.98 -11.29
C VAL A 19 -8.51 10.11 -12.13
N ARG A 20 -8.61 10.41 -13.43
CA ARG A 20 -9.48 9.66 -14.36
C ARG A 20 -8.91 8.29 -14.68
N GLN A 21 -9.62 7.21 -14.36
CA GLN A 21 -9.23 5.88 -14.87
C GLN A 21 -9.30 5.83 -16.40
N GLY A 22 -8.28 5.22 -17.02
CA GLY A 22 -8.15 5.13 -18.47
C GLY A 22 -7.58 6.37 -19.16
N ASP A 23 -7.24 7.43 -18.43
CA ASP A 23 -6.49 8.57 -18.96
C ASP A 23 -4.97 8.30 -18.86
N ALA A 24 -4.24 8.58 -19.95
CA ALA A 24 -2.82 8.31 -20.05
C ALA A 24 -1.98 9.06 -18.99
N PHE A 25 -2.46 10.21 -18.50
CA PHE A 25 -1.75 10.99 -17.49
C PHE A 25 -2.10 10.60 -16.06
N SER A 26 -3.19 9.89 -15.83
CA SER A 26 -3.64 9.55 -14.48
C SER A 26 -2.65 8.67 -13.72
N SER A 27 -2.09 7.66 -14.38
CA SER A 27 -1.11 6.75 -13.78
C SER A 27 0.16 7.48 -13.28
N PRO A 28 0.88 8.26 -14.12
CA PRO A 28 2.06 8.98 -13.64
C PRO A 28 1.72 10.07 -12.60
N ILE A 29 0.56 10.73 -12.70
CA ILE A 29 0.12 11.71 -11.70
C ILE A 29 -0.12 11.03 -10.34
N PHE A 30 -0.81 9.89 -10.32
CA PHE A 30 -1.05 9.14 -9.11
C PHE A 30 0.25 8.63 -8.47
N ASN A 31 1.19 8.13 -9.28
CA ASN A 31 2.49 7.69 -8.79
C ASN A 31 3.29 8.86 -8.19
N LEU A 32 3.24 10.05 -8.82
CA LEU A 32 3.89 11.24 -8.30
C LEU A 32 3.27 11.70 -6.97
N ALA A 33 1.93 11.69 -6.89
CA ALA A 33 1.21 12.05 -5.68
C ALA A 33 1.45 11.06 -4.53
N SER A 34 1.67 9.78 -4.85
CA SER A 34 1.89 8.69 -3.88
C SER A 34 3.37 8.54 -3.48
N GLU A 35 4.30 9.21 -4.16
CA GLU A 35 5.73 9.13 -3.88
C GLU A 35 6.10 9.41 -2.39
N PRO A 36 5.46 10.38 -1.68
CA PRO A 36 5.77 10.61 -0.28
C PRO A 36 5.54 9.37 0.61
N LEU A 37 4.60 8.48 0.26
CA LEU A 37 4.42 7.19 0.96
C LEU A 37 5.65 6.31 0.80
N VAL A 38 6.12 6.14 -0.43
CA VAL A 38 7.31 5.33 -0.72
C VAL A 38 8.55 5.89 0.00
N ARG A 39 8.67 7.23 0.05
CA ARG A 39 9.76 7.90 0.76
C ARG A 39 9.69 7.72 2.27
N ALA A 40 8.48 7.76 2.84
CA ALA A 40 8.25 7.50 4.25
C ALA A 40 8.67 6.08 4.65
N GLY A 41 8.48 5.10 3.75
CA GLY A 41 8.87 3.69 3.93
C GLY A 41 10.39 3.46 3.91
N LYS A 42 11.11 4.28 3.14
CA LYS A 42 12.59 4.19 3.06
C LYS A 42 13.29 4.84 4.24
N SER A 43 12.68 5.89 4.78
CA SER A 43 13.14 6.62 5.96
C SER A 43 12.75 5.83 7.22
N ASN A 44 13.53 5.91 8.30
CA ASN A 44 13.18 5.35 9.62
C ASN A 44 13.21 3.81 9.80
N ILE A 45 13.68 3.03 8.83
CA ILE A 45 13.88 1.58 9.03
C ILE A 45 15.37 1.24 8.94
N ASN A 46 15.91 0.55 9.94
CA ASN A 46 17.25 -0.05 9.92
C ASN A 46 17.37 -1.07 8.76
N PRO A 47 18.55 -1.41 8.25
CA PRO A 47 18.68 -2.31 7.09
C PRO A 47 17.95 -3.63 7.31
N VAL A 48 17.07 -4.01 6.36
CA VAL A 48 16.11 -5.09 6.55
C VAL A 48 16.37 -6.32 5.69
N PHE A 49 16.71 -6.17 4.42
CA PHE A 49 16.81 -7.34 3.55
C PHE A 49 17.74 -7.10 2.35
N LEU A 50 18.74 -7.96 2.18
CA LEU A 50 19.63 -7.91 1.04
C LEU A 50 19.02 -8.72 -0.12
N MET A 51 18.51 -8.04 -1.13
CA MET A 51 18.08 -8.65 -2.40
C MET A 51 19.00 -8.20 -3.52
N PHE A 52 19.54 -9.16 -4.27
CA PHE A 52 20.37 -8.87 -5.46
C PHE A 52 21.52 -7.88 -5.18
N GLY A 53 22.15 -7.97 -4.00
CA GLY A 53 23.23 -7.07 -3.59
C GLY A 53 22.79 -5.67 -3.16
N SER A 54 21.47 -5.40 -3.14
CA SER A 54 20.89 -4.13 -2.71
C SER A 54 20.04 -4.32 -1.46
N LEU A 55 20.09 -3.34 -0.57
CA LEU A 55 19.26 -3.32 0.62
C LEU A 55 17.86 -2.81 0.26
N VAL A 56 16.86 -3.69 0.33
CA VAL A 56 15.46 -3.37 0.02
C VAL A 56 14.66 -3.26 1.32
N LYS A 57 13.86 -2.20 1.44
CA LYS A 57 13.00 -1.92 2.60
C LYS A 57 11.52 -1.87 2.21
N THR A 58 11.27 -1.17 1.10
CA THR A 58 9.94 -0.91 0.57
C THR A 58 9.98 -1.06 -0.93
N THR A 59 9.03 -1.80 -1.48
CA THR A 59 8.72 -1.83 -2.91
C THR A 59 7.32 -1.28 -3.10
N ALA A 60 7.09 -0.63 -4.24
CA ALA A 60 5.80 -0.08 -4.58
C ALA A 60 5.55 -0.27 -6.07
N TYR A 61 4.32 -0.62 -6.43
CA TYR A 61 3.85 -0.74 -7.80
C TYR A 61 2.41 -0.24 -7.86
N ALA A 62 2.18 0.86 -8.59
CA ALA A 62 0.91 1.58 -8.57
C ALA A 62 0.46 1.88 -7.11
N ASP A 63 -0.69 1.36 -6.70
CA ASP A 63 -1.26 1.49 -5.35
C ASP A 63 -0.79 0.40 -4.36
N ASP A 64 -0.14 -0.65 -4.84
CA ASP A 64 0.39 -1.73 -4.00
C ASP A 64 1.76 -1.37 -3.41
N ILE A 65 1.90 -1.51 -2.10
CA ILE A 65 3.14 -1.26 -1.35
C ILE A 65 3.47 -2.48 -0.51
N ALA A 66 4.68 -3.01 -0.65
CA ALA A 66 5.23 -4.02 0.26
C ALA A 66 6.34 -3.41 1.12
N VAL A 67 6.31 -3.71 2.41
CA VAL A 67 7.33 -3.28 3.37
C VAL A 67 7.80 -4.46 4.20
N VAL A 68 9.09 -4.52 4.46
CA VAL A 68 9.71 -5.53 5.33
C VAL A 68 10.35 -4.80 6.50
N THR A 69 10.31 -5.40 7.69
CA THR A 69 11.01 -4.91 8.90
C THR A 69 11.61 -6.06 9.70
N ASN A 70 12.38 -5.77 10.74
CA ASN A 70 13.04 -6.80 11.57
C ASN A 70 12.21 -7.23 12.78
N SER A 71 11.10 -6.54 13.07
CA SER A 71 10.23 -6.88 14.19
C SER A 71 8.78 -6.42 13.95
N PRO A 72 7.80 -7.07 14.60
CA PRO A 72 6.39 -6.62 14.56
C PRO A 72 6.21 -5.17 15.03
N SER A 73 6.97 -4.73 16.03
CA SER A 73 6.93 -3.34 16.51
C SER A 73 7.40 -2.35 15.46
N GLU A 74 8.48 -2.66 14.74
CA GLU A 74 8.94 -1.83 13.63
C GLU A 74 7.92 -1.83 12.48
N LEU A 75 7.29 -2.98 12.20
CA LEU A 75 6.24 -3.08 11.19
C LEU A 75 5.04 -2.19 11.54
N GLN A 76 4.56 -2.26 12.77
CA GLN A 76 3.44 -1.41 13.21
C GLN A 76 3.81 0.08 13.16
N ASN A 77 5.04 0.44 13.53
CA ASN A 77 5.51 1.83 13.45
C ASN A 77 5.48 2.35 12.00
N ILE A 78 5.97 1.57 11.03
CA ILE A 78 5.93 2.02 9.64
C ILE A 78 4.50 2.06 9.07
N LEU A 79 3.63 1.12 9.45
CA LEU A 79 2.21 1.16 9.08
C LEU A 79 1.50 2.40 9.64
N ASN A 80 1.86 2.85 10.84
CA ASN A 80 1.34 4.09 11.41
C ASN A 80 1.80 5.32 10.62
N VAL A 81 3.08 5.36 10.23
CA VAL A 81 3.64 6.42 9.38
C VAL A 81 2.94 6.44 8.03
N PHE A 82 2.78 5.28 7.37
CA PHE A 82 2.03 5.16 6.12
C PHE A 82 0.60 5.66 6.26
N THR A 83 -0.10 5.25 7.31
CA THR A 83 -1.48 5.69 7.56
C THR A 83 -1.57 7.21 7.69
N LEU A 84 -0.67 7.82 8.46
CA LEU A 84 -0.61 9.28 8.63
C LEU A 84 -0.29 10.00 7.31
N THR A 85 0.70 9.52 6.56
CA THR A 85 1.08 10.09 5.28
C THR A 85 -0.04 9.96 4.25
N ALA A 86 -0.70 8.80 4.16
CA ALA A 86 -1.83 8.57 3.27
C ALA A 86 -2.97 9.54 3.58
N ASN A 87 -3.35 9.66 4.85
CA ASN A 87 -4.38 10.60 5.29
C ASN A 87 -4.05 12.05 4.90
N THR A 88 -2.79 12.45 5.01
CA THR A 88 -2.33 13.79 4.60
C THR A 88 -2.45 14.01 3.09
N LEU A 89 -2.30 12.96 2.30
CA LEU A 89 -2.44 12.98 0.84
C LEU A 89 -3.90 12.79 0.36
N GLY A 90 -4.86 12.58 1.28
CA GLY A 90 -6.23 12.22 0.93
C GLY A 90 -6.37 10.79 0.37
N LEU A 91 -5.42 9.92 0.68
CA LEU A 91 -5.42 8.49 0.34
C LEU A 91 -5.81 7.65 1.56
N GLN A 92 -6.32 6.46 1.31
CA GLN A 92 -6.68 5.51 2.36
C GLN A 92 -6.30 4.09 1.92
N PHE A 93 -5.66 3.35 2.81
CA PHE A 93 -5.42 1.92 2.62
C PHE A 93 -6.68 1.11 2.94
N ASN A 94 -6.91 0.07 2.15
CA ASN A 94 -7.96 -0.90 2.44
C ASN A 94 -7.38 -2.05 3.28
N ALA A 95 -7.56 -2.00 4.61
CA ALA A 95 -7.03 -3.01 5.51
C ALA A 95 -7.50 -4.44 5.16
N GLY A 96 -8.71 -4.59 4.61
CA GLY A 96 -9.26 -5.89 4.18
C GLY A 96 -8.58 -6.47 2.93
N LYS A 97 -7.77 -5.69 2.22
CA LYS A 97 -6.91 -6.14 1.11
C LYS A 97 -5.44 -6.23 1.50
N CYS A 98 -5.08 -5.82 2.71
CA CYS A 98 -3.71 -5.92 3.18
C CYS A 98 -3.50 -7.28 3.85
N ALA A 99 -2.28 -7.78 3.75
CA ALA A 99 -1.84 -8.99 4.42
C ALA A 99 -0.50 -8.75 5.12
N CYS A 100 -0.26 -9.48 6.21
CA CYS A 100 0.97 -9.42 6.99
C CYS A 100 1.48 -10.83 7.25
N LEU A 101 2.79 -11.00 7.13
CA LEU A 101 3.50 -12.23 7.47
C LEU A 101 4.65 -11.89 8.42
N VAL A 102 4.68 -12.57 9.56
CA VAL A 102 5.71 -12.39 10.59
C VAL A 102 6.35 -13.74 10.88
N PHE A 103 7.68 -13.77 10.87
CA PHE A 103 8.44 -14.93 11.29
C PHE A 103 9.12 -14.67 12.63
N ASP A 104 9.01 -15.63 13.54
CA ASP A 104 9.84 -15.72 14.75
C ASP A 104 10.57 -17.07 14.74
N LYS A 105 11.91 -17.03 14.76
CA LYS A 105 12.79 -18.23 14.75
C LYS A 105 12.41 -19.26 13.67
N GLY A 106 12.08 -18.77 12.47
CA GLY A 106 11.73 -19.62 11.32
C GLY A 106 10.31 -20.20 11.34
N LYS A 107 9.46 -19.77 12.27
CA LYS A 107 8.05 -20.15 12.33
C LYS A 107 7.15 -18.92 12.13
N PRO A 108 6.01 -19.04 11.43
CA PRO A 108 5.01 -17.99 11.41
C PRO A 108 4.58 -17.65 12.84
N SER A 109 4.44 -16.37 13.13
CA SER A 109 4.09 -15.83 14.46
C SER A 109 2.79 -15.07 14.38
N ASP A 110 1.86 -15.30 15.31
CA ASP A 110 0.52 -14.68 15.34
C ASP A 110 0.52 -13.17 15.69
N ALA A 111 1.64 -12.48 15.46
CA ALA A 111 1.79 -11.07 15.69
C ALA A 111 0.83 -10.27 14.79
N GLN A 112 -0.03 -9.49 15.44
CA GLN A 112 -1.06 -8.73 14.78
C GLN A 112 -0.58 -7.33 14.38
N CYS A 113 -0.94 -6.92 13.17
CA CYS A 113 -0.68 -5.57 12.66
C CYS A 113 -1.98 -4.88 12.27
N ARG A 114 -1.97 -3.55 12.30
CA ARG A 114 -3.14 -2.70 12.02
C ARG A 114 -2.81 -1.57 11.04
N ILE A 115 -3.80 -1.21 10.24
CA ILE A 115 -3.85 0.05 9.48
C ILE A 115 -4.92 0.91 10.13
N GLY A 116 -4.51 2.04 10.74
CA GLY A 116 -5.36 2.79 11.65
C GLY A 116 -5.90 1.86 12.75
N ASP A 117 -7.22 1.81 12.91
CA ASP A 117 -7.88 0.96 13.90
C ASP A 117 -8.25 -0.44 13.38
N GLN A 118 -7.98 -0.74 12.10
CA GLN A 118 -8.39 -1.97 11.46
C GLN A 118 -7.28 -3.03 11.49
N LEU A 119 -7.63 -4.25 11.92
CA LEU A 119 -6.74 -5.40 11.88
C LEU A 119 -6.49 -5.84 10.42
N ILE A 120 -5.24 -6.11 10.09
CA ILE A 120 -4.83 -6.66 8.80
C ILE A 120 -4.88 -8.19 8.86
N ARG A 121 -5.21 -8.86 7.75
CA ARG A 121 -5.13 -10.32 7.65
C ARG A 121 -3.69 -10.79 7.95
N PHE A 122 -3.55 -11.71 8.89
CA PHE A 122 -2.29 -12.40 9.14
C PHE A 122 -2.25 -13.68 8.29
N LEU A 123 -1.10 -13.95 7.67
CA LEU A 123 -0.88 -15.15 6.86
C LEU A 123 -0.30 -16.27 7.73
N GLY A 124 -1.09 -17.33 7.92
CA GLY A 124 -0.67 -18.56 8.57
C GLY A 124 0.20 -19.46 7.67
N PRO A 125 0.63 -20.63 8.17
CA PRO A 125 1.53 -21.54 7.47
C PRO A 125 1.01 -22.04 6.12
N ASP A 126 -0.31 -22.20 6.00
CA ASP A 126 -0.99 -22.72 4.80
C ASP A 126 -1.62 -21.61 3.94
N ASP A 127 -1.52 -20.36 4.38
CA ASP A 127 -2.06 -19.22 3.64
C ASP A 127 -1.16 -18.86 2.45
N GLN A 128 -1.81 -18.43 1.36
CA GLN A 128 -1.14 -17.83 0.22
C GLN A 128 -1.70 -16.45 -0.04
N GLU A 129 -0.83 -15.55 -0.50
CA GLU A 129 -1.17 -14.20 -0.93
C GLU A 129 -0.48 -13.93 -2.26
N ILE A 130 -1.24 -13.45 -3.24
CA ILE A 130 -0.73 -13.15 -4.58
C ILE A 130 -0.50 -11.65 -4.65
N TYR A 131 0.78 -11.26 -4.68
CA TYR A 131 1.18 -9.86 -4.84
C TYR A 131 1.21 -9.50 -6.33
N LEU A 132 0.47 -8.45 -6.72
CA LEU A 132 0.32 -7.92 -8.11
C LEU A 132 -0.49 -8.78 -9.10
N GLY A 133 -1.31 -9.72 -8.60
CA GLY A 133 -2.16 -10.56 -9.44
C GLY A 133 -1.40 -11.65 -10.23
N THR A 134 -2.08 -12.23 -11.22
CA THR A 134 -1.55 -13.24 -12.16
C THR A 134 -1.63 -12.74 -13.59
#